data_AF-A0A259LY18-F1
#
_entry.id   AF-A0A259LY18-F1
#
_cell.length_a   1.000
_cell.length_b   1.000
_cell.length_c   1.000
_cell.angle_alpha   90.00
_cell.angle_beta   90.00
_cell.angle_gamma   90.00
#
_symmetry.space_group_name_H-M   'P 1'
#
loop_
_entity.id
_entity.type
_entity.pdbx_description
1 polymer ?
#
loop_
_entity_poly.entity_id
_entity_poly.type
_entity_poly.pdbx_seq_one_letter_code
_entity_poly.pdbx_strand_id
1 'polypeptide(L)'
;MATDRRPTGDPRKVPNKGANHARSPVKAQARSYLDHHRKVARDAAVRLWKTPVASVMTWTVMGVALALPMALLLLLGSLQGVSAGWESSARITAYLSMDRSREQAAELASSVEDDGRVLAVELIDRDQALAEFRASSGL
;
A
#
# COMPACT_ATOMS: atom_id res chain seq x y z
N MET A 1 -6.63 85.91 41.99
CA MET A 1 -7.56 85.57 40.89
C MET A 1 -6.69 85.37 39.65
N ALA A 2 -5.97 84.23 39.58
CA ALA A 2 -6.29 83.06 38.75
C ALA A 2 -6.25 83.39 37.24
N THR A 3 -5.09 83.25 36.57
CA THR A 3 -4.66 82.11 35.69
C THR A 3 -5.30 82.20 34.30
N ASP A 4 -4.70 81.95 33.13
CA ASP A 4 -3.50 81.22 32.72
C ASP A 4 -3.23 81.54 31.22
N ARG A 5 -2.00 81.32 30.71
CA ARG A 5 -1.61 81.48 29.30
C ARG A 5 -1.38 80.12 28.61
N ARG A 6 -2.13 79.86 27.53
CA ARG A 6 -1.79 79.07 26.29
C ARG A 6 -1.41 77.56 26.45
N PRO A 7 -1.28 76.74 25.38
CA PRO A 7 -1.74 76.85 23.98
C PRO A 7 -2.31 75.54 23.36
N THR A 8 -2.58 75.60 22.05
CA THR A 8 -2.38 74.56 21.01
C THR A 8 -3.34 73.38 20.92
N GLY A 9 -3.90 73.24 19.70
CA GLY A 9 -4.81 72.19 19.33
C GLY A 9 -4.17 70.81 19.35
N ASP A 10 -5.01 69.84 19.69
CA ASP A 10 -4.75 68.43 19.48
C ASP A 10 -5.88 67.87 18.59
N PRO A 11 -5.58 67.44 17.35
CA PRO A 11 -6.53 66.74 16.54
C PRO A 11 -6.68 65.36 17.15
N ARG A 12 -7.77 65.13 17.91
CA ARG A 12 -8.14 63.80 18.38
C ARG A 12 -8.40 62.89 17.18
N LYS A 13 -7.34 62.27 16.67
CA LYS A 13 -7.37 61.07 15.85
C LYS A 13 -8.03 59.99 16.69
N VAL A 14 -9.31 59.77 16.45
CA VAL A 14 -9.97 58.51 16.82
C VAL A 14 -9.14 57.37 16.21
N PRO A 15 -8.53 56.48 17.02
CA PRO A 15 -7.89 55.31 16.48
C PRO A 15 -9.01 54.43 15.93
N ASN A 16 -9.13 54.45 14.61
CA ASN A 16 -9.93 53.51 13.85
C ASN A 16 -9.29 52.12 14.07
N LYS A 17 -9.68 51.45 15.16
CA LYS A 17 -9.20 50.09 15.45
C LYS A 17 -10.06 49.13 14.66
N GLY A 18 -9.82 49.15 13.34
CA GLY A 18 -10.26 48.11 12.44
C GLY A 18 -9.84 46.76 13.01
N ALA A 19 -10.76 45.80 12.97
CA ALA A 19 -10.47 44.40 13.18
C ALA A 19 -9.58 43.91 12.02
N ASN A 20 -8.30 44.31 12.07
CA ASN A 20 -7.26 43.86 11.17
C ASN A 20 -6.87 42.45 11.56
N HIS A 21 -7.73 41.48 11.29
CA HIS A 21 -7.31 40.13 10.96
C HIS A 21 -8.35 39.50 10.04
N ALA A 22 -8.31 39.92 8.78
CA ALA A 22 -8.73 39.09 7.65
C ALA A 22 -7.82 37.85 7.57
N ARG A 23 -7.88 36.97 8.57
CA ARG A 23 -7.57 35.56 8.35
C ARG A 23 -8.81 35.00 7.69
N SER A 24 -8.64 34.37 6.53
CA SER A 24 -9.74 33.74 5.80
C SER A 24 -10.64 32.98 6.81
N PRO A 25 -11.92 33.34 6.96
CA PRO A 25 -12.81 32.76 7.96
C PRO A 25 -12.88 31.23 7.79
N VAL A 26 -12.77 30.75 6.56
CA VAL A 26 -12.68 29.33 6.20
C VAL A 26 -11.41 28.67 6.75
N LYS A 27 -10.24 29.31 6.65
CA LYS A 27 -8.98 28.74 7.18
C LYS A 27 -8.96 28.69 8.71
N ALA A 28 -9.54 29.69 9.37
CA ALA A 28 -9.67 29.71 10.83
C ALA A 28 -10.65 28.63 11.32
N GLN A 29 -11.78 28.45 10.61
CA GLN A 29 -12.77 27.43 10.92
C GLN A 29 -12.25 26.01 10.67
N ALA A 30 -11.53 25.78 9.56
CA ALA A 30 -10.88 24.50 9.28
C ALA A 30 -9.83 24.13 10.34
N ARG A 31 -9.00 25.09 10.77
CA ARG A 31 -8.03 24.85 11.86
C ARG A 31 -8.72 24.51 13.17
N SER A 32 -9.75 25.29 13.55
CA SER A 32 -10.53 25.00 14.75
C SER A 32 -11.17 23.61 14.69
N TYR A 33 -11.72 23.22 13.53
CA TYR A 33 -12.29 21.88 13.33
C TYR A 33 -11.24 20.78 13.50
N LEU A 34 -10.06 20.93 12.91
CA LEU A 34 -8.94 19.98 13.07
C LEU A 34 -8.45 19.90 14.52
N ASP A 35 -8.33 21.03 15.21
CA ASP A 35 -7.91 21.07 16.61
C ASP A 35 -8.92 20.36 17.52
N HIS A 36 -10.22 20.55 17.27
CA HIS A 36 -11.28 19.83 17.97
C HIS A 36 -11.24 18.33 17.68
N HIS A 37 -11.06 17.93 16.42
CA HIS A 37 -10.91 16.52 16.05
C HIS A 37 -9.73 15.86 16.74
N ARG A 38 -8.57 16.54 16.77
CA ARG A 38 -7.38 16.04 17.46
C ARG A 38 -7.61 15.88 18.96
N LYS A 39 -8.30 16.84 19.59
CA LYS A 39 -8.66 16.77 21.01
C LYS A 39 -9.60 15.61 21.31
N VAL A 40 -10.65 15.45 20.50
CA VAL A 40 -11.63 14.35 20.65
C VAL A 40 -10.98 13.00 20.37
N ALA A 41 -10.15 12.88 19.34
CA ALA A 41 -9.41 11.66 19.03
C ALA A 41 -8.50 11.24 20.20
N ARG A 42 -7.80 12.20 20.83
CA ARG A 42 -6.99 11.93 22.02
C ARG A 42 -7.85 11.47 23.21
N ASP A 43 -8.97 12.14 23.48
CA ASP A 43 -9.87 11.74 24.57
C ASP A 43 -10.44 10.34 24.35
N ALA A 44 -10.86 10.04 23.12
CA ALA A 44 -11.34 8.71 22.72
C ALA A 44 -10.26 7.63 22.89
N ALA A 45 -9.02 7.89 22.46
CA ALA A 45 -7.90 6.96 22.62
C ALA A 45 -7.60 6.69 24.11
N VAL A 46 -7.61 7.73 24.94
CA VAL A 46 -7.41 7.58 26.39
C VAL A 46 -8.54 6.77 27.03
N ARG A 47 -9.79 6.97 26.62
CA ARG A 47 -10.93 6.16 27.09
C ARG A 47 -10.76 4.68 26.73
N LEU A 48 -10.34 4.39 25.50
CA LEU A 48 -10.05 3.03 25.04
C LEU A 48 -8.99 2.34 25.91
N TRP A 49 -7.90 3.05 26.24
CA TRP A 49 -6.86 2.54 27.14
C TRP A 49 -7.32 2.37 28.60
N LYS A 50 -8.32 3.13 29.04
CA LYS A 50 -8.92 2.96 30.38
C LYS A 50 -9.89 1.78 30.45
N THR A 51 -10.40 1.27 29.33
CA THR A 51 -11.32 0.13 29.26
C THR A 51 -10.80 -1.01 28.37
N PRO A 52 -9.60 -1.54 28.64
CA PRO A 52 -8.90 -2.42 27.69
C PRO A 52 -9.64 -3.72 27.41
N VAL A 53 -10.28 -4.33 28.41
CA VAL A 53 -10.97 -5.62 28.26
C VAL A 53 -12.14 -5.52 27.28
N ALA A 54 -13.01 -4.52 27.47
CA ALA A 54 -14.16 -4.31 26.60
C ALA A 54 -13.73 -3.94 25.17
N SER A 55 -12.73 -3.07 25.03
CA SER A 55 -12.20 -2.68 23.72
C SER A 55 -11.59 -3.85 22.96
N VAL A 56 -10.80 -4.71 23.62
CA VAL A 56 -10.24 -5.91 23.00
C VAL A 56 -11.34 -6.89 22.59
N MET A 57 -12.36 -7.12 23.42
CA MET A 57 -13.48 -7.99 23.05
C MET A 57 -14.17 -7.53 21.76
N THR A 58 -14.49 -6.24 21.65
CA THR A 58 -15.12 -5.69 20.43
C THR A 58 -14.20 -5.80 19.22
N TRP A 59 -12.90 -5.52 19.39
CA TRP A 59 -11.92 -5.64 18.31
C TRP A 59 -11.71 -7.07 17.84
N THR A 60 -11.67 -8.04 18.75
CA THR A 60 -11.56 -9.46 18.40
C THR A 60 -12.76 -9.92 17.57
N VAL A 61 -13.98 -9.56 17.99
CA VAL A 61 -15.19 -9.91 17.24
C VAL A 61 -15.17 -9.30 15.84
N MET A 62 -14.83 -8.00 15.74
CA MET A 62 -14.69 -7.33 14.45
C MET A 62 -13.59 -7.99 13.59
N GLY A 63 -12.46 -8.35 14.20
CA GLY A 63 -11.35 -9.01 13.55
C GLY A 63 -11.72 -10.39 12.99
N VAL A 64 -12.41 -11.23 13.77
CA VAL A 64 -12.88 -12.54 13.32
C VAL A 64 -13.90 -12.40 12.18
N ALA A 65 -14.82 -11.44 12.29
CA ALA A 65 -15.82 -11.17 11.24
C ALA A 65 -15.17 -10.75 9.91
N LEU A 66 -14.07 -10.00 9.95
CA LEU A 66 -13.31 -9.59 8.76
C LEU A 66 -12.33 -10.66 8.27
N ALA A 67 -11.81 -11.50 9.16
CA ALA A 67 -10.86 -12.55 8.82
C ALA A 67 -11.49 -13.61 7.89
N LEU A 68 -12.76 -13.97 8.10
CA LEU A 68 -13.44 -14.97 7.28
C LEU A 68 -13.56 -14.57 5.78
N PRO A 69 -14.14 -13.40 5.42
CA PRO A 69 -14.21 -13.00 4.02
C PRO A 69 -12.81 -12.78 3.43
N MET A 70 -11.87 -12.24 4.20
CA MET A 70 -10.50 -12.04 3.72
C MET A 70 -9.78 -13.37 3.46
N ALA A 71 -9.90 -14.35 4.36
CA ALA A 71 -9.34 -15.68 4.18
C ALA A 71 -9.94 -16.38 2.95
N LEU A 72 -11.26 -16.30 2.74
CA LEU A 72 -11.91 -16.84 1.56
C LEU A 72 -11.41 -16.17 0.27
N LEU A 73 -11.29 -14.84 0.26
CA LEU A 73 -10.79 -14.09 -0.90
C LEU A 73 -9.34 -14.45 -1.23
N LEU A 74 -8.48 -14.59 -0.21
CA LEU A 74 -7.08 -14.99 -0.39
C LEU A 74 -6.96 -16.44 -0.90
N LEU A 75 -7.78 -17.35 -0.38
CA LEU A 75 -7.83 -18.73 -0.85
C LEU A 75 -8.28 -18.80 -2.31
N LEU A 76 -9.34 -18.06 -2.66
CA LEU A 76 -9.85 -18.00 -4.03
C LEU A 76 -8.82 -17.38 -4.98
N GLY A 77 -8.14 -16.30 -4.58
CA GLY A 77 -7.07 -15.69 -5.37
C GLY A 77 -5.87 -16.63 -5.58
N SER A 78 -5.54 -17.45 -4.57
CA SER A 78 -4.49 -18.47 -4.69
C SER A 78 -4.88 -19.58 -5.67
N LEU A 79 -6.14 -20.03 -5.61
CA LEU A 79 -6.68 -21.01 -6.56
C LEU A 79 -6.77 -20.45 -7.99
N GLN A 80 -7.16 -19.18 -8.14
CA GLN A 80 -7.16 -18.47 -9.42
C GLN A 80 -5.75 -18.30 -9.97
N GLY A 81 -4.73 -18.08 -9.14
CA GLY A 81 -3.33 -18.04 -9.58
C GLY A 81 -2.82 -19.40 -10.05
N VAL A 82 -3.24 -20.49 -9.39
CA VAL A 82 -2.93 -21.86 -9.83
C VAL A 82 -3.65 -22.20 -11.14
N SER A 83 -4.93 -21.83 -11.29
CA SER A 83 -5.68 -22.04 -12.54
C SER A 83 -5.26 -21.09 -13.66
N ALA A 84 -4.95 -19.83 -13.36
CA ALA A 84 -4.47 -18.85 -14.34
C ALA A 84 -2.99 -19.07 -14.69
N GLY A 85 -2.18 -19.65 -13.81
CA GLY A 85 -0.88 -20.19 -14.19
C GLY A 85 -1.00 -21.31 -15.22
N TRP A 86 -2.11 -22.06 -15.20
CA TRP A 86 -2.46 -23.05 -16.22
C TRP A 86 -3.13 -22.42 -17.46
N GLU A 87 -3.90 -21.33 -17.30
CA GLU A 87 -4.65 -20.67 -18.39
C GLU A 87 -3.86 -19.56 -19.13
N SER A 88 -2.87 -18.93 -18.49
CA SER A 88 -2.22 -17.68 -18.97
C SER A 88 -0.75 -17.83 -19.35
N SER A 89 -0.10 -18.96 -19.07
CA SER A 89 1.26 -19.23 -19.55
C SER A 89 1.23 -20.49 -20.39
N ALA A 90 0.99 -20.35 -21.70
CA ALA A 90 1.16 -21.43 -22.65
C ALA A 90 2.63 -21.88 -22.63
N ARG A 91 2.95 -22.85 -21.77
CA ARG A 91 4.26 -23.47 -21.67
C ARG A 91 4.21 -24.80 -22.39
N ILE A 92 5.08 -24.98 -23.37
CA ILE A 92 5.24 -26.23 -24.10
C ILE A 92 6.54 -26.86 -23.64
N THR A 93 6.47 -28.09 -23.14
CA THR A 93 7.66 -28.90 -22.83
C THR A 93 7.94 -29.82 -24.00
N ALA A 94 9.08 -29.64 -24.65
CA ALA A 94 9.55 -30.50 -25.73
C ALA A 94 10.72 -31.37 -25.23
N TYR A 95 10.62 -32.68 -25.39
CA TYR A 95 11.69 -33.61 -25.06
C TYR A 95 12.55 -33.87 -26.30
N LEU A 96 13.88 -33.74 -26.14
CA LEU A 96 14.84 -34.04 -27.20
C LEU A 96 15.19 -35.53 -27.20
N SER A 97 15.61 -36.05 -28.35
CA SER A 97 16.08 -37.43 -28.47
C SER A 97 17.42 -37.61 -27.74
N MET A 98 17.65 -38.82 -27.22
CA MET A 98 18.79 -39.12 -26.34
C MET A 98 20.16 -39.07 -27.03
N ASP A 99 20.18 -39.14 -28.35
CA ASP A 99 21.37 -39.08 -29.23
C ASP A 99 21.87 -37.66 -29.51
N ARG A 100 21.12 -36.62 -29.12
CA ARG A 100 21.51 -35.23 -29.34
C ARG A 100 22.59 -34.78 -28.37
N SER A 101 23.61 -34.10 -28.89
CA SER A 101 24.63 -33.46 -28.06
C SER A 101 24.11 -32.16 -27.43
N ARG A 102 24.82 -31.68 -26.42
CA ARG A 102 24.47 -30.43 -25.72
C ARG A 102 24.53 -29.21 -26.64
N GLU A 103 25.49 -29.21 -27.57
CA GLU A 103 25.68 -28.16 -28.56
C GLU A 103 24.49 -28.12 -29.53
N GLN A 104 24.03 -29.28 -30.00
CA GLN A 104 22.85 -29.39 -30.87
C GLN A 104 21.57 -28.94 -30.16
N ALA A 105 21.45 -29.23 -28.85
CA ALA A 105 20.33 -28.77 -28.04
C ALA A 105 20.34 -27.24 -27.84
N ALA A 106 21.52 -26.65 -27.64
CA ALA A 106 21.69 -25.21 -27.53
C ALA A 106 21.37 -24.48 -28.84
N GLU A 107 21.80 -25.03 -29.98
CA GLU A 107 21.48 -24.49 -31.31
C GLU A 107 19.97 -24.52 -31.57
N LEU A 108 19.30 -25.63 -31.21
CA LEU A 108 17.84 -25.72 -31.31
C LEU A 108 17.14 -24.71 -30.40
N ALA A 109 17.59 -24.55 -29.16
CA ALA A 109 17.03 -23.59 -28.22
C ALA A 109 17.13 -22.15 -28.77
N SER A 110 18.30 -21.78 -29.31
CA SER A 110 18.51 -20.47 -29.96
C SER A 110 17.56 -20.28 -31.15
N SER A 111 17.38 -21.30 -31.98
CA SER A 111 16.49 -21.21 -33.15
C SER A 111 15.00 -21.02 -32.77
N VAL A 112 14.59 -21.56 -31.62
CA VAL A 112 13.22 -21.39 -31.09
C VAL A 112 13.06 -20.03 -30.41
N GLU A 113 14.12 -19.54 -29.77
CA GLU A 113 14.14 -18.21 -29.14
C GLU A 113 14.04 -17.08 -30.18
N ASP A 114 14.59 -17.29 -31.38
CA ASP A 114 14.47 -16.36 -32.50
C ASP A 114 13.06 -16.33 -33.14
N ASP A 115 12.15 -17.24 -32.78
CA ASP A 115 10.76 -17.20 -33.24
C ASP A 115 10.00 -16.09 -32.49
N GLY A 116 9.54 -15.06 -33.20
CA GLY A 116 8.86 -13.91 -32.61
C GLY A 116 7.53 -14.22 -31.88
N ARG A 117 7.07 -15.47 -31.87
CA ARG A 117 5.93 -15.94 -31.05
C ARG A 117 6.36 -16.45 -29.67
N VAL A 118 7.65 -16.71 -29.48
CA VAL A 118 8.21 -17.28 -28.25
C VAL A 118 8.75 -16.14 -27.39
N LEU A 119 8.29 -16.08 -26.14
CA LEU A 119 8.71 -15.05 -25.19
C LEU A 119 10.03 -15.38 -24.50
N ALA A 120 10.28 -16.68 -24.26
CA ALA A 120 11.49 -17.18 -23.61
C ALA A 120 11.65 -18.68 -23.91
N VAL A 121 12.90 -19.14 -23.96
CA VAL A 121 13.27 -20.55 -24.04
C VAL A 121 14.15 -20.89 -22.84
N GLU A 122 13.87 -22.03 -22.20
CA GLU A 122 14.70 -22.56 -21.12
C GLU A 122 15.19 -23.95 -21.53
N LEU A 123 16.50 -24.09 -21.69
CA LEU A 123 17.13 -25.38 -21.96
C LEU A 123 17.53 -26.04 -20.64
N ILE A 124 16.86 -27.13 -20.31
CA ILE A 124 17.20 -27.95 -19.15
C ILE A 124 18.09 -29.10 -19.62
N ASP A 125 19.33 -29.14 -19.14
CA ASP A 125 20.27 -30.22 -19.44
C ASP A 125 19.87 -31.51 -18.71
N ARG A 126 20.29 -32.67 -19.24
CA ARG A 126 20.02 -33.98 -18.66
C ARG A 126 20.53 -34.09 -17.22
N ASP A 127 21.72 -33.56 -16.95
CA ASP A 127 22.32 -33.62 -15.61
C ASP A 127 21.54 -32.78 -14.61
N GLN A 128 21.06 -31.61 -15.05
CA GLN A 128 20.20 -30.74 -14.24
C GLN A 128 18.86 -31.39 -13.97
N ALA A 129 18.19 -31.92 -15.02
CA ALA A 129 16.91 -32.61 -14.88
C ALA A 129 17.01 -33.81 -13.91
N LEU A 130 18.11 -34.56 -13.97
CA LEU A 130 18.36 -35.68 -13.05
C LEU A 130 18.58 -35.21 -11.61
N ALA A 131 19.30 -34.11 -11.40
CA ALA A 131 19.53 -33.53 -10.08
C ALA A 131 18.21 -33.01 -9.45
N GLU A 132 17.40 -32.29 -10.23
CA GLU A 132 16.08 -31.80 -9.82
C GLU A 132 15.10 -32.96 -9.54
N PHE A 133 15.16 -34.02 -10.35
CA PHE A 133 14.34 -35.22 -10.14
C PHE A 133 14.67 -35.92 -8.83
N ARG A 134 15.96 -36.08 -8.50
CA ARG A 134 16.43 -36.63 -7.22
C ARG A 134 15.94 -35.80 -6.03
N ALA A 135 16.17 -34.49 -6.10
CA ALA A 135 15.77 -33.55 -5.05
C ALA A 135 14.25 -33.53 -4.80
N SER A 136 13.43 -33.60 -5.87
CA SER A 136 11.97 -33.58 -5.76
C SER A 136 11.35 -34.93 -5.38
N SER A 137 11.96 -36.05 -5.78
CA SER A 137 11.46 -37.40 -5.50
C SER A 137 11.91 -37.95 -4.15
N GLY A 138 12.81 -37.25 -3.45
CA GLY A 138 13.35 -37.69 -2.15
C GLY A 138 14.32 -38.88 -2.24
N LEU A 139 14.98 -39.07 -3.39
CA LEU A 139 15.98 -40.11 -3.67
C LEU A 139 17.39 -39.53 -3.79
#